data_AF-A0A7H8PMJ3-F1
#
_entry.id   AF-A0A7H8PMJ3-F1
#
_cell.length_a   1.000
_cell.length_b   1.000
_cell.length_c   1.000
_cell.angle_alpha   90.00
_cell.angle_beta   90.00
_cell.angle_gamma   90.00
#
_symmetry.space_group_name_H-M   'P 1'
#
loop_
_entity.id
_entity.type
_entity.pdbx_description
1 polymer ?
#
loop_
_entity_poly.entity_id
_entity_poly.type
_entity_poly.pdbx_seq_one_letter_code
_entity_poly.pdbx_strand_id
1 'polypeptide(L)' 'MKKKNMFAWFKNKTQLEKLKCRYSKLMKCAYTVAPKNKQKCDQLHEEAKQLLVEIDKLENVLSHNKRTASHH' A
#
# COMPACT_ATOMS: atom_id res chain seq x y z
N MET A 1 8.31 4.36 -29.78
CA MET A 1 7.55 4.01 -28.55
C MET A 1 8.34 4.47 -27.33
N LYS A 2 7.88 5.50 -26.62
CA LYS A 2 8.60 6.06 -25.45
C LYS A 2 8.39 5.14 -24.24
N LYS A 3 9.38 4.30 -23.90
CA LYS A 3 9.50 3.64 -22.59
C LYS A 3 9.75 4.72 -21.53
N LYS A 4 8.69 5.37 -21.05
CA LYS A 4 8.76 6.43 -20.04
C LYS A 4 9.12 5.81 -18.68
N ASN A 5 10.33 6.10 -18.21
CA ASN A 5 10.72 6.47 -16.84
C ASN A 5 9.88 5.96 -15.64
N MET A 6 9.45 4.69 -15.60
CA MET A 6 8.83 4.15 -14.38
C MET A 6 9.81 4.23 -13.19
N PHE A 7 11.10 3.99 -13.41
CA PHE A 7 12.11 3.94 -12.35
C PHE A 7 12.37 5.28 -11.63
N ALA A 8 12.18 6.43 -12.30
CA ALA A 8 12.38 7.74 -11.68
C ALA A 8 11.24 8.10 -10.71
N TRP A 9 9.99 7.74 -11.04
CA TRP A 9 8.84 7.95 -10.15
C TRP A 9 8.93 7.07 -8.90
N PHE A 10 9.49 5.86 -9.00
CA PHE A 10 9.65 4.97 -7.84
C PHE A 10 10.54 5.54 -6.73
N LYS A 11 11.46 6.47 -7.02
CA LYS A 11 12.33 7.08 -6.01
C LYS A 11 11.60 8.07 -5.10
N ASN A 12 10.53 8.70 -5.57
CA ASN A 12 9.78 9.73 -4.84
C ASN A 12 8.49 9.21 -4.18
N LYS A 13 8.25 7.90 -4.20
CA LYS A 13 7.04 7.33 -3.59
C LYS A 13 7.02 7.65 -2.11
N THR A 14 5.93 8.28 -1.69
CA THR A 14 5.64 8.54 -0.28
C THR A 14 5.57 7.21 0.48
N GLN A 15 5.80 7.23 1.80
CA GLN A 15 5.67 6.02 2.62
C GLN A 15 4.30 5.35 2.44
N LEU A 16 3.25 6.16 2.31
CA LEU A 16 1.90 5.71 2.03
C LEU A 16 1.80 4.92 0.71
N GLU A 17 2.37 5.44 -0.38
CA GLU A 17 2.37 4.73 -1.67
C GLU A 17 3.19 3.43 -1.62
N LYS A 18 4.28 3.41 -0.85
CA LYS A 18 5.07 2.19 -0.64
C LYS A 18 4.25 1.13 0.08
N LEU A 19 3.50 1.50 1.12
CA LEU A 19 2.62 0.60 1.85
C LEU A 19 1.47 0.10 0.98
N LYS A 20 0.78 0.99 0.25
CA LYS A 20 -0.30 0.63 -0.71
C LYS A 20 0.22 -0.35 -1.78
N CYS A 21 1.43 -0.15 -2.27
CA CYS A 21 2.08 -1.04 -3.23
C CYS A 21 2.35 -2.44 -2.63
N ARG A 22 2.87 -2.51 -1.40
CA ARG A 22 3.10 -3.78 -0.69
C ARG A 22 1.80 -4.52 -0.43
N TYR A 23 0.79 -3.83 0.07
CA TYR A 23 -0.56 -4.38 0.27
C TYR A 23 -1.11 -5.02 -1.01
N SER A 24 -1.06 -4.29 -2.13
CA SER A 24 -1.56 -4.81 -3.42
C SER A 24 -0.80 -6.07 -3.87
N LYS A 25 0.51 -6.13 -3.65
CA LYS A 25 1.31 -7.33 -3.97
C LYS A 25 0.92 -8.51 -3.10
N LEU A 26 0.77 -8.32 -1.79
CA LEU A 26 0.37 -9.39 -0.87
C LEU A 26 -1.01 -9.94 -1.20
N MET A 27 -1.97 -9.06 -1.49
CA MET A 27 -3.31 -9.45 -1.93
C MET A 27 -3.26 -10.28 -3.22
N LYS A 28 -2.52 -9.84 -4.24
CA LYS A 28 -2.37 -10.61 -5.49
C LYS A 28 -1.75 -11.99 -5.24
N CYS A 29 -0.72 -12.05 -4.40
CA CYS A 29 -0.11 -13.32 -4.00
C CYS A 29 -1.11 -14.20 -3.24
N ALA A 30 -1.88 -13.65 -2.32
CA ALA A 30 -2.89 -14.37 -1.55
C ALA A 30 -3.94 -14.99 -2.48
N TYR A 31 -4.50 -14.22 -3.43
CA TYR A 31 -5.46 -14.73 -4.43
C TYR A 31 -4.87 -15.84 -5.31
N THR A 32 -3.60 -15.72 -5.68
CA THR A 32 -2.91 -16.72 -6.50
C THR A 32 -2.65 -18.01 -5.71
N VAL A 33 -2.42 -17.89 -4.40
CA VAL A 33 -2.11 -19.00 -3.49
C VAL A 33 -3.37 -19.64 -2.90
N ALA A 34 -4.47 -18.91 -2.77
CA ALA A 34 -5.76 -19.36 -2.23
C ALA A 34 -6.23 -20.73 -2.74
N PRO A 35 -6.23 -21.02 -4.06
CA PRO A 35 -6.66 -22.32 -4.55
C PRO A 35 -5.69 -23.47 -4.24
N LYS A 36 -4.44 -23.17 -3.88
CA LYS A 36 -3.36 -24.17 -3.65
C LYS A 36 -3.07 -24.40 -2.18
N ASN A 37 -3.15 -23.35 -1.36
CA ASN A 37 -2.81 -23.41 0.05
C ASN A 37 -3.56 -22.33 0.83
N LYS A 38 -4.64 -22.75 1.49
CA LYS A 38 -5.50 -21.86 2.28
C LYS A 38 -4.74 -21.22 3.44
N GLN A 39 -3.96 -22.00 4.21
CA GLN A 39 -3.20 -21.47 5.35
C GLN A 39 -2.24 -20.36 4.93
N LYS A 40 -1.51 -20.57 3.83
CA LYS A 40 -0.58 -19.55 3.31
C LYS A 40 -1.32 -18.32 2.77
N CYS A 41 -2.51 -18.49 2.19
CA CYS A 41 -3.37 -17.37 1.82
C CYS A 41 -3.82 -16.57 3.05
N ASP A 42 -4.30 -17.23 4.10
CA ASP A 42 -4.71 -16.58 5.35
C ASP A 42 -3.56 -15.78 5.98
N GLN A 43 -2.34 -16.33 6.01
CA GLN A 43 -1.14 -15.61 6.48
C GLN A 43 -0.84 -14.34 5.67
N LEU A 44 -0.90 -14.43 4.34
CA LEU A 44 -0.70 -13.27 3.46
C LEU A 44 -1.82 -12.23 3.62
N HIS A 45 -3.04 -12.69 3.91
CA HIS A 45 -4.20 -11.83 4.16
C HIS A 45 -4.06 -11.07 5.49
N GLU A 46 -3.55 -11.74 6.52
CA GLU A 46 -3.28 -11.14 7.83
C GLU A 46 -2.18 -10.08 7.76
N GLU A 47 -1.07 -10.38 7.08
CA GLU A 47 0.01 -9.42 6.84
C GLU A 47 -0.50 -8.20 6.04
N ALA A 48 -1.35 -8.42 5.04
CA ALA A 48 -1.99 -7.35 4.29
C ALA A 48 -2.92 -6.49 5.17
N LYS A 49 -3.67 -7.09 6.10
CA LYS A 49 -4.50 -6.33 7.06
C LYS A 49 -3.66 -5.41 7.95
N GLN A 50 -2.50 -5.85 8.41
CA GLN A 50 -1.61 -5.02 9.21
C GLN A 50 -1.14 -3.79 8.43
N LEU A 51 -0.75 -3.97 7.17
CA LEU A 51 -0.40 -2.86 6.28
C LEU A 51 -1.57 -1.90 6.05
N LEU A 52 -2.80 -2.41 5.95
CA LEU A 52 -3.99 -1.59 5.78
C LEU A 52 -4.21 -0.65 6.99
N VAL A 53 -3.96 -1.14 8.20
CA VAL A 53 -4.03 -0.33 9.43
C VAL A 53 -2.97 0.78 9.42
N GLU A 54 -1.75 0.50 8.94
CA GLU A 54 -0.71 1.52 8.81
C GLU A 54 -1.05 2.56 7.73
N ILE A 55 -1.61 2.13 6.60
CA ILE A 55 -2.10 3.00 5.53
C ILE A 55 -3.19 3.94 6.06
N ASP A 56 -4.17 3.40 6.77
CA ASP A 56 -5.28 4.16 7.35
C ASP A 56 -4.78 5.23 8.33
N LYS A 57 -3.88 4.86 9.25
CA LYS A 57 -3.25 5.80 10.18
C LYS A 57 -2.55 6.95 9.45
N LEU A 58 -1.78 6.63 8.41
CA LEU A 58 -1.07 7.64 7.61
C LEU A 58 -2.04 8.54 6.83
N GLU A 59 -3.09 7.99 6.22
CA GLU A 59 -4.10 8.79 5.51
C GLU A 59 -4.88 9.69 6.46
N ASN A 60 -5.20 9.20 7.66
CA ASN A 60 -5.87 10.00 8.68
C ASN A 60 -4.99 11.17 9.15
N VAL A 61 -3.71 10.93 9.41
CA VAL A 61 -2.75 11.98 9.79
C VAL A 61 -2.59 13.02 8.65
N LEU A 62 -2.47 12.57 7.41
CA LEU A 62 -2.37 13.46 6.24
C LEU A 62 -3.65 14.28 6.03
N SER A 63 -4.83 13.71 6.33
CA SER A 63 -6.12 14.39 6.22
C SER A 63 -6.30 15.48 7.27
N HIS A 64 -5.74 15.29 8.48
CA HIS A 64 -5.75 16.33 9.52
C HIS A 64 -4.74 17.44 9.21
N ASN A 65 -3.56 17.10 8.68
CA ASN A 65 -2.53 18.08 8.34
C ASN A 65 -2.91 19.01 7.17
N LYS A 66 -3.79 18.57 6.26
CA LYS A 66 -4.30 19.43 5.17
C LYS A 66 -5.27 20.52 5.66
N ARG A 67 -5.92 20.36 6.82
CA ARG A 67 -6.85 21.36 7.37
C ARG A 67 -6.12 22.52 8.07
N THR A 68 -4.92 22.29 8.57
CA THR A 68 -4.13 23.31 9.29
C THR A 68 -3.32 24.21 8.35
N ALA A 69 -3.23 23.89 7.05
CA ALA A 69 -2.48 24.67 6.06
C ALA A 69 -3.30 25.74 5.32
N SER A 70 -4.61 25.88 5.60
CA SER A 70 -5.48 26.91 4.98
C SER A 70 -5.84 28.07 5.92
N HIS A 71 -5.08 28.27 7.01
CA HIS A 71 -5.33 29.34 7.97
C HIS A 71 -4.08 30.22 8.22
N HIS A 72 -3.37 30.59 7.16
CA HIS A 72 -2.39 31.67 7.19
C HIS A 72 -2.37 32.44 5.87
#